data_AF-A0A7C0V1J2-F1
#
_entry.id   AF-A0A7C0V1J2-F1
#
_cell.length_a   1.000
_cell.length_b   1.000
_cell.length_c   1.000
_cell.angle_alpha   90.00
_cell.angle_beta   90.00
_cell.angle_gamma   90.00
#
_symmetry.space_group_name_H-M   'P 1'
#
loop_
_entity.id
_entity.type
_entity.pdbx_description
1 polymer ?
#
loop_
_entity_poly.entity_id
_entity_poly.type
_entity_poly.pdbx_seq_one_letter_code
_entity_poly.pdbx_strand_id
1 'polypeptide(L)'
;MVEIEGYYLPEDRYYTDRNLWLKPEPDGTIKVGFNDLAQKLIGKVAFVRLMPKGKHIDKDRFFGTVESAKWVERLKMPISGTIEE
;
A
#
# COMPACT_ATOMS: atom_id res chain seq x y z
N MET A 1 13.05 -5.01 13.83
CA MET A 1 12.80 -5.41 12.42
C MET A 1 12.77 -6.91 12.39
N VAL A 2 11.67 -7.49 11.90
CA VAL A 2 11.49 -8.94 11.84
C VAL A 2 11.76 -9.40 10.42
N GLU A 3 12.51 -10.48 10.26
CA GLU A 3 12.68 -11.19 9.00
C GLU A 3 12.07 -12.59 9.13
N ILE A 4 11.18 -12.95 8.21
CA ILE A 4 10.51 -14.26 8.18
C ILE A 4 10.64 -14.79 6.76
N GLU A 5 11.31 -15.94 6.58
CA GLU A 5 11.49 -16.58 5.27
C GLU A 5 12.06 -15.63 4.19
N GLY A 6 12.95 -14.72 4.59
CA GLY A 6 13.54 -13.73 3.70
C GLY A 6 12.65 -12.53 3.39
N TYR A 7 11.49 -12.39 4.05
CA TYR A 7 10.61 -11.22 3.96
C TYR A 7 10.80 -10.29 5.13
N TYR A 8 10.99 -9.00 4.83
CA TYR A 8 11.19 -7.97 5.84
C TYR A 8 9.87 -7.36 6.31
N LEU A 9 9.65 -7.39 7.62
CA LEU A 9 8.48 -6.84 8.30
C LEU A 9 8.96 -5.85 9.40
N PRO A 10 9.15 -4.56 9.07
CA PRO A 10 9.32 -3.51 10.06
C PRO A 10 8.22 -3.48 11.13
N GLU A 11 8.57 -3.17 12.38
CA GLU A 11 7.63 -3.16 13.52
C GLU A 11 6.93 -1.80 13.70
N ASP A 12 7.34 -0.77 12.94
CA ASP A 12 6.85 0.60 13.04
C ASP A 12 5.54 0.87 12.28
N ARG A 13 4.85 -0.20 11.86
CA ARG A 13 3.67 -0.13 10.98
C ARG A 13 2.76 -1.33 11.18
N TYR A 14 1.50 -1.15 10.80
CA TYR A 14 0.51 -2.22 10.73
C TYR A 14 0.56 -2.91 9.36
N TYR A 15 0.08 -4.14 9.30
CA TYR A 15 0.00 -4.93 8.08
C TYR A 15 -1.44 -5.34 7.78
N THR A 16 -1.74 -5.54 6.50
CA THR A 16 -3.05 -5.97 6.02
C THR A 16 -2.94 -7.33 5.36
N ASP A 17 -4.08 -8.02 5.27
CA ASP A 17 -4.28 -9.22 4.46
C ASP A 17 -4.24 -8.95 2.94
N ARG A 18 -4.11 -7.68 2.52
CA ARG A 18 -4.02 -7.24 1.12
C ARG A 18 -2.61 -6.81 0.71
N ASN A 19 -1.59 -7.29 1.40
CA ASN A 19 -0.18 -6.97 1.17
C ASN A 19 0.19 -5.48 1.23
N LEU A 20 -0.62 -4.67 1.90
CA LEU A 20 -0.31 -3.29 2.22
C LEU A 20 0.12 -3.17 3.69
N TRP A 21 0.96 -2.18 3.97
CA TRP A 21 1.25 -1.71 5.33
C TRP A 21 0.71 -0.30 5.54
N LEU A 22 0.44 0.04 6.79
CA LEU A 22 0.00 1.37 7.23
C LEU A 22 0.93 1.87 8.34
N LYS A 23 1.60 3.00 8.13
CA LYS A 23 2.45 3.65 9.13
C LYS A 23 1.82 4.96 9.58
N PRO A 24 1.36 5.06 10.84
CA PRO A 24 0.99 6.35 11.41
C PRO A 24 2.20 7.28 11.48
N GLU A 25 2.01 8.53 11.10
CA GLU A 25 3.02 9.57 11.19
C GLU A 25 2.66 10.57 12.32
N PRO A 26 3.64 11.32 12.87
CA PRO A 26 3.40 12.24 13.98
C PRO A 26 2.42 13.39 13.69
N ASP A 27 2.22 13.72 12.40
CA ASP A 27 1.30 14.78 11.94
C ASP A 27 -0.16 14.31 11.82
N GLY A 28 -0.44 13.04 12.20
CA GLY A 28 -1.76 12.44 12.12
C GLY A 28 -2.08 11.83 10.74
N THR A 29 -1.17 11.92 9.77
CA THR A 29 -1.32 11.22 8.50
C THR A 29 -0.93 9.74 8.62
N ILE A 30 -1.34 8.94 7.63
CA ILE A 30 -0.99 7.53 7.55
C ILE A 30 -0.36 7.26 6.19
N LYS A 31 0.90 6.84 6.19
CA LYS A 31 1.56 6.36 4.97
C LYS A 31 1.11 4.93 4.67
N VAL A 32 0.81 4.67 3.41
CA VAL A 32 0.39 3.36 2.92
C VAL A 32 1.37 2.91 1.84
N GLY A 33 1.75 1.63 1.86
CA GLY A 33 2.62 1.07 0.83
C GLY A 33 2.55 -0.45 0.76
N PHE A 34 3.19 -1.04 -0.24
CA PHE A 34 3.30 -2.49 -0.35
C PHE A 34 4.29 -3.06 0.66
N ASN A 35 3.95 -4.20 1.27
CA ASN A 35 4.89 -4.96 2.07
C ASN A 35 5.95 -5.65 1.19
N ASP A 36 6.97 -6.22 1.83
CA ASP A 36 8.10 -6.83 1.14
C ASP A 36 7.70 -8.07 0.32
N LEU A 37 6.65 -8.77 0.73
CA LEU A 37 6.07 -9.87 -0.05
C LEU A 37 5.48 -9.35 -1.38
N ALA A 38 4.63 -8.32 -1.33
CA ALA A 38 4.02 -7.77 -2.53
C ALA A 38 5.05 -7.23 -3.51
N GLN A 39 6.05 -6.46 -3.06
CA GLN A 39 7.03 -5.89 -3.99
C GLN A 39 7.84 -6.97 -4.71
N LYS A 40 8.14 -8.10 -4.05
CA LYS A 40 8.79 -9.25 -4.69
C LYS A 40 7.89 -9.98 -5.68
N LEU A 41 6.59 -10.10 -5.39
CA LEU A 41 5.60 -10.71 -6.29
C LEU A 41 5.33 -9.84 -7.53
N ILE A 42 5.16 -8.54 -7.33
CA ILE A 42 4.98 -7.55 -8.41
C ILE A 42 6.25 -7.45 -9.25
N GLY A 43 7.41 -7.49 -8.61
CA GLY A 43 8.70 -7.30 -9.25
C GLY A 43 8.88 -5.86 -9.75
N LYS A 44 9.43 -5.70 -10.96
CA LYS A 44 9.67 -4.37 -11.52
C LYS A 44 8.34 -3.68 -11.89
N VAL A 45 7.95 -2.70 -11.08
CA VAL A 45 6.79 -1.84 -11.34
C VAL A 45 7.04 -1.05 -12.63
N ALA A 46 6.09 -1.15 -13.55
CA ALA A 46 6.07 -0.37 -14.79
C ALA A 46 5.28 0.93 -14.60
N PHE A 47 4.16 0.85 -13.88
CA PHE A 47 3.26 1.99 -13.71
C PHE A 47 2.44 1.90 -12.41
N VAL A 48 2.15 3.07 -11.83
CA VAL A 48 1.22 3.23 -10.70
C VAL A 48 0.28 4.37 -11.00
N ARG A 49 -1.03 4.14 -10.83
CA ARG A 49 -2.06 5.18 -10.91
C ARG A 49 -2.80 5.24 -9.60
N LEU A 50 -2.80 6.41 -8.96
CA LEU A 50 -3.56 6.68 -7.76
C LEU A 50 -4.64 7.73 -8.03
N MET A 51 -5.66 7.77 -7.19
CA MET A 51 -6.59 8.90 -7.14
C MET A 51 -5.86 10.16 -6.69
N PRO A 52 -6.31 11.36 -7.12
CA PRO A 52 -5.62 12.61 -6.81
C PRO A 52 -5.75 13.00 -5.33
N LYS A 53 -4.80 13.82 -4.87
CA LYS A 53 -4.88 14.54 -3.59
C LYS A 53 -6.23 15.22 -3.40
N GLY A 54 -6.71 15.24 -2.16
CA GLY A 54 -7.98 15.84 -1.74
C GLY A 54 -9.20 14.94 -1.97
N LYS A 55 -9.03 13.75 -2.55
CA LYS A 55 -10.12 12.80 -2.72
C LYS A 55 -10.37 12.00 -1.44
N HIS A 56 -11.59 12.10 -0.90
CA HIS A 56 -12.09 11.18 0.13
C HIS A 56 -12.43 9.81 -0.48
N ILE A 57 -12.04 8.74 0.21
CA ILE A 57 -12.22 7.36 -0.22
C ILE A 57 -12.61 6.51 0.99
N ASP A 58 -13.68 5.73 0.86
CA ASP A 58 -14.10 4.80 1.91
C ASP A 58 -13.27 3.51 1.88
N LYS A 59 -13.16 2.86 3.04
CA LYS A 59 -12.59 1.52 3.17
C LYS A 59 -13.15 0.56 2.12
N ASP A 60 -12.28 -0.32 1.61
CA ASP A 60 -12.54 -1.33 0.58
C ASP A 60 -12.93 -0.78 -0.81
N ARG A 61 -12.98 0.55 -1.00
CA ARG A 61 -13.12 1.17 -2.31
C ARG A 61 -11.78 1.19 -3.03
N PHE A 62 -11.84 1.09 -4.36
CA PHE A 62 -10.64 1.15 -5.19
C PHE A 62 -10.08 2.57 -5.23
N PHE A 63 -8.78 2.72 -4.98
CA PHE A 63 -8.08 4.02 -5.00
C PHE A 63 -6.93 4.10 -6.01
N GLY A 64 -6.56 2.98 -6.61
CA GLY A 64 -5.49 2.96 -7.59
C GLY A 64 -5.30 1.63 -8.29
N THR A 65 -4.31 1.59 -9.17
CA THR A 65 -3.88 0.39 -9.91
C THR A 65 -2.35 0.37 -9.95
N VAL A 66 -1.77 -0.80 -9.74
CA VAL A 66 -0.35 -1.07 -9.97
C VAL A 66 -0.20 -2.01 -11.18
N GLU A 67 0.79 -1.75 -12.00
CA GLU A 67 1.12 -2.56 -13.16
C GLU A 67 2.62 -2.85 -13.22
N SER A 68 2.93 -4.10 -13.55
CA SER A 68 4.27 -4.62 -13.85
C SER A 68 4.20 -5.44 -15.14
N ALA A 69 5.33 -5.96 -15.60
CA ALA A 69 5.35 -6.87 -16.75
C ALA A 69 4.58 -8.19 -16.52
N LYS A 70 4.28 -8.53 -15.26
CA LYS A 70 3.67 -9.81 -14.86
C LYS A 70 2.25 -9.68 -14.30
N TRP A 71 1.92 -8.52 -13.74
CA TRP A 71 0.72 -8.34 -12.92
C TRP A 71 0.08 -6.96 -13.14
N VAL A 72 -1.26 -6.94 -13.17
CA VAL A 72 -2.08 -5.73 -13.06
C VAL A 72 -3.06 -5.94 -11.93
N GLU A 73 -3.03 -5.08 -10.91
CA GLU A 73 -3.89 -5.22 -9.73
C GLU A 73 -4.49 -3.88 -9.31
N ARG A 74 -5.77 -3.91 -8.92
CA ARG A 74 -6.49 -2.76 -8.37
C ARG A 74 -6.38 -2.74 -6.85
N LEU A 75 -6.01 -1.58 -6.31
CA LEU A 75 -5.78 -1.38 -4.90
C LEU A 75 -7.04 -0.93 -4.19
N LYS A 76 -7.40 -1.61 -3.10
CA LYS A 76 -8.51 -1.25 -2.22
C LYS A 76 -7.99 -0.54 -0.97
N MET A 77 -8.67 0.53 -0.58
CA MET A 77 -8.25 1.33 0.55
C MET A 77 -8.43 0.55 1.87
N PRO A 78 -7.39 0.40 2.71
CA PRO A 78 -7.49 -0.38 3.94
C PRO A 78 -8.33 0.31 5.03
N ILE A 79 -8.42 1.64 4.99
CA ILE A 79 -9.13 2.51 5.93
C ILE A 79 -9.78 3.68 5.18
N SER A 80 -10.86 4.27 5.72
CA SER A 80 -11.45 5.47 5.10
C SER A 80 -10.59 6.70 5.38
N GLY A 81 -10.47 7.62 4.41
CA GLY A 81 -9.73 8.87 4.58
C GLY A 81 -9.60 9.71 3.30
N THR A 82 -8.88 10.82 3.41
CA THR A 82 -8.56 11.73 2.30
C THR A 82 -7.10 11.55 1.88
N ILE A 83 -6.84 11.46 0.56
CA ILE A 83 -5.47 11.39 0.03
C ILE A 83 -4.78 12.75 0.21
N GLU A 84 -3.63 12.76 0.89
CA GLU A 84 -2.83 13.97 1.10
C GLU A 84 -1.61 14.09 0.17
N GLU A 85 -1.06 12.96 -0.31
CA GLU A 85 0.10 12.88 -1.22
C GLU A 85 -0.04 11.68 -2.17
#